data_AF-A0A852CXA9-F1
#
_entry.id   AF-A0A852CXA9-F1
#
_cell.length_a   1.000
_cell.length_b   1.000
_cell.length_c   1.000
_cell.angle_alpha   90.00
_cell.angle_beta   90.00
_cell.angle_gamma   90.00
#
_symmetry.space_group_name_H-M   'P 1'
#
loop_
_entity.id
_entity.type
_entity.pdbx_description
1 polymer ?
#
loop_
_entity_poly.entity_id
_entity_poly.type
_entity_poly.pdbx_seq_one_letter_code
_entity_poly.pdbx_strand_id
1 'polypeptide(L)' 'LQQLLELYSAVPGIRTIRADNILIIESQPDAAACFADGDALPGRRKDRDPAACSPPRR' A
#
# COMPACT_ATOMS: atom_id res chain seq x y z
N LEU A 1 4.28 14.62 11.23
CA LEU A 1 4.81 13.28 11.58
C LEU A 1 3.71 12.22 11.68
N GLN A 2 2.56 12.52 12.29
CA GLN A 2 1.47 11.56 12.46
C GLN A 2 0.95 10.95 11.15
N GLN A 3 0.70 11.77 10.13
CA GLN A 3 0.31 11.30 8.79
C GLN A 3 1.35 10.37 8.14
N LEU A 4 2.65 10.58 8.43
CA LEU A 4 3.73 9.75 7.89
C LEU A 4 3.75 8.38 8.59
N LEU A 5 3.54 8.35 9.90
CA LEU A 5 3.41 7.12 10.67
C LEU A 5 2.19 6.31 10.23
N GLU A 6 1.04 6.97 10.06
CA GLU A 6 -0.17 6.35 9.54
C GLU A 6 0.09 5.69 8.17
N LEU A 7 0.73 6.42 7.25
CA LEU A 7 1.04 5.93 5.91
C LEU A 7 1.91 4.67 5.93
N TYR A 8 3.00 4.65 6.72
CA TYR A 8 3.88 3.48 6.76
C TYR A 8 3.36 2.34 7.64
N SER A 9 2.54 2.63 8.65
CA SER A 9 1.88 1.59 9.45
C SER A 9 0.87 0.77 8.64
N ALA A 10 0.31 1.36 7.59
CA ALA A 10 -0.66 0.71 6.70
C ALA A 10 -0.02 -0.21 5.65
N VAL A 11 1.31 -0.20 5.51
CA VAL A 11 2.03 -1.02 4.53
C VAL A 11 2.26 -2.42 5.13
N PRO A 12 1.69 -3.48 4.53
CA PRO A 12 1.92 -4.85 4.98
C PRO A 12 3.39 -5.25 4.88
N GLY A 13 3.84 -6.13 5.76
CA GLY A 13 5.19 -6.69 5.69
C GLY A 13 6.31 -5.74 6.15
N ILE A 14 5.99 -4.55 6.65
CA ILE A 14 6.98 -3.67 7.29
C ILE A 14 6.59 -3.34 8.74
N ARG A 15 7.59 -3.14 9.59
CA ARG A 15 7.44 -2.56 10.93
C ARG A 15 7.93 -1.12 10.91
N THR A 16 7.13 -0.23 11.46
CA THR A 16 7.51 1.17 11.67
C THR A 16 7.81 1.42 13.14
N ILE A 17 8.98 1.97 13.46
CA ILE A 17 9.39 2.34 14.82
C ILE A 17 9.62 3.85 14.84
N ARG A 18 8.95 4.53 15.76
CA ARG A 18 9.12 5.97 15.99
C ARG A 18 10.15 6.20 17.10
N ALA A 19 11.11 7.07 16.83
CA ALA A 19 11.95 7.71 17.84
C ALA A 19 11.80 9.24 17.74
N ASP A 20 12.67 10.00 18.42
CA ASP A 20 12.56 11.47 18.52
C ASP A 20 12.53 12.14 17.14
N ASN A 21 13.63 12.02 16.40
CA ASN A 21 13.84 12.67 15.10
C ASN A 21 14.06 11.68 13.95
N ILE A 22 13.91 10.38 14.21
CA ILE A 22 14.10 9.34 13.21
C ILE A 22 12.92 8.37 13.18
N LEU A 23 12.64 7.86 11.99
CA LEU A 23 11.74 6.75 11.75
C LEU A 23 12.54 5.59 11.20
N ILE A 24 12.32 4.40 11.75
CA ILE A 24 12.93 3.16 11.24
C ILE A 24 11.83 2.35 10.59
N ILE A 25 12.04 2.01 9.31
CA ILE A 25 11.18 1.15 8.53
C ILE A 25 11.95 -0.15 8.27
N GLU A 26 11.45 -1.24 8.83
CA GLU A 26 12.09 -2.55 8.75
C GLU A 26 11.20 -3.54 8.01
N SER A 27 11.77 -4.27 7.04
CA SER A 27 11.08 -5.39 6.40
C SER A 27 10.95 -6.56 7.37
N GLN A 28 9.75 -7.10 7.53
CA GLN A 28 9.54 -8.32 8.30
C GLN A 28 10.03 -9.54 7.50
N PRO A 29 10.60 -10.57 8.16
CA PRO A 29 11.10 -11.77 7.48
C PRO A 29 9.98 -12.53 6.73
N ASP A 30 8.74 -12.49 7.23
CA ASP A 30 7.57 -13.09 6.57
C ASP A 30 6.92 -12.19 5.51
N ALA A 31 7.50 -11.02 5.21
CA ALA A 31 6.93 -10.08 4.25
C ALA A 31 6.84 -10.64 2.83
N ALA A 32 7.65 -11.66 2.50
CA ALA A 32 7.56 -12.37 1.23
C ALA A 32 6.14 -12.92 0.97
N ALA A 33 5.42 -13.35 2.02
CA ALA A 33 4.02 -13.78 1.90
C ALA A 33 3.07 -12.59 1.68
N CYS A 34 3.37 -11.42 2.24
CA CYS A 34 2.55 -10.20 2.09
C CYS A 34 2.59 -9.61 0.68
N PHE A 35 3.65 -9.87 -0.09
CA PHE A 35 3.82 -9.37 -1.46
C PHE A 35 3.64 -10.45 -2.53
N ALA A 36 3.60 -11.74 -2.15
CA ALA A 36 3.38 -12.86 -3.05
C ALA A 36 1.94 -12.95 -3.57
N ASP A 37 0.96 -12.55 -2.75
CA ASP A 37 -0.39 -12.27 -3.22
C ASP A 37 -0.37 -10.92 -3.93
N GLY A 38 0.00 -10.95 -5.21
CA GLY A 38 0.09 -9.77 -6.05
C GLY A 38 -1.12 -8.86 -5.85
N ASP A 39 -0.85 -7.62 -5.42
CA ASP A 39 -1.77 -6.48 -5.51
C ASP A 39 -2.74 -6.19 -4.33
N ALA A 40 -2.31 -6.34 -3.07
CA ALA A 40 -3.11 -5.90 -1.92
C ALA A 40 -2.47 -4.77 -1.10
N LEU A 41 -2.23 -3.61 -1.74
CA LEU A 41 -2.46 -2.36 -1.00
C LEU A 41 -3.98 -2.24 -0.81
N PRO A 42 -4.50 -2.20 0.42
CA PRO A 42 -5.94 -2.05 0.66
C PRO A 42 -6.35 -0.63 0.26
N GLY A 43 -6.77 -0.45 -1.00
CA GLY A 43 -7.26 0.84 -1.47
C GLY A 43 -7.40 1.04 -2.98
N ARG A 44 -6.94 0.12 -3.84
CA ARG A 44 -6.92 0.38 -5.31
C ARG A 44 -7.80 -0.47 -6.20
N ARG A 45 -8.66 -1.33 -5.67
CA ARG A 45 -9.44 -2.28 -6.50
C ARG A 45 -10.92 -2.33 -6.12
N LYS A 46 -11.63 -1.20 -6.13
CA LYS A 46 -13.09 -1.26 -6.13
C LYS A 46 -13.86 -0.27 -7.02
N ASP A 47 -13.21 0.50 -7.89
CA ASP A 47 -13.94 1.43 -8.79
C ASP A 47 -13.36 1.55 -10.21
N ARG A 48 -12.70 0.50 -10.75
CA ARG A 48 -12.38 0.49 -12.19
C ARG A 48 -13.37 -0.37 -12.94
N ASP A 49 -14.53 0.20 -13.20
CA ASP A 49 -15.50 -0.33 -14.15
C ASP A 49 -14.83 -0.46 -15.54
N PRO A 50 -14.73 -1.66 -16.13
CA PRO A 50 -14.06 -1.84 -17.42
C PRO A 50 -14.88 -1.32 -18.61
N ALA A 51 -16.09 -0.80 -18.39
CA ALA A 51 -17.03 -0.42 -19.45
C ALA A 51 -16.82 0.99 -20.06
N ALA A 52 -15.94 1.84 -19.53
CA ALA A 52 -15.82 3.23 -19.98
C ALA A 52 -14.87 3.46 -21.18
N CYS A 53 -14.14 2.44 -21.65
CA CYS A 53 -13.25 2.56 -22.81
C CYS A 53 -13.95 2.13 -24.11
N SER A 54 -14.95 2.88 -24.54
CA SER A 54 -15.39 2.86 -25.93
C SER A 54 -15.56 4.29 -26.44
N PRO A 55 -14.73 4.75 -27.39
CA PRO A 55 -14.89 6.09 -27.96
C PRO A 55 -16.14 6.10 -28.88
N PRO A 56 -16.88 7.23 -28.97
CA PRO A 56 -18.01 7.32 -29.88
C PRO A 56 -17.50 7.24 -31.32
N ARG A 57 -17.99 6.26 -32.09
CA ARG A 57 -17.87 6.27 -33.55
C ARG A 57 -18.76 7.39 -34.10
N ARG A 58 -18.17 8.19 -34.98
CA ARG A 58 -18.80 9.28 -35.77
C ARG A 58 -20.11 8.85 -36.43
#